data_AF-A0A5N7ALA2-F1
#
_entry.id   AF-A0A5N7ALA2-F1
#
_cell.length_a   1.000
_cell.length_b   1.000
_cell.length_c   1.000
_cell.angle_alpha   90.00
_cell.angle_beta   90.00
_cell.angle_gamma   90.00
#
_symmetry.space_group_name_H-M   'P 1'
#
loop_
_entity.id
_entity.type
_entity.pdbx_description
1 polymer ?
#
loop_
_entity_poly.entity_id
_entity_poly.type
_entity_poly.pdbx_seq_one_letter_code
_entity_poly.pdbx_strand_id
1 'polypeptide(L)'
;MASTVGKTITCKAAIAWAAAEPLSVENVEVAPPKAHEVRIKILHTGVCHTDAYTLSGKDPEGAFPVILGHEGAGIVESIGEGVTNVKVGDYVIALYTPECGECKFCRSGKTNLCGKIRATQGRGVMPDGTTRFRARGKDLLHFMGCSTFSEYTVVADISVVAVTPSCPTDRSCLLGCGITTGYGAATVTANITEGANVAVFGAGCVGLSIVQGAVKQKAGKIIVVDINDGKEAWAYKFGATHFLNPARLRKTVQDELIDMTDGGCDYTFDCTGNVSVMRAALEACHKGWGESIVIGVAAAGQEITTRPFQLVTGRVWRGCAFGGVKGRSQLPALVEDYLRGDLKIDEFITHREKLANINAAFEQMKQGDCIRCVKSAMSVSLHPLVDNGLTKGNENFPGGNLYCLCPQNKVTVTLKSNVAHNHACGCSKCWKPAGALFSVVGVIPKENLAVTANAEKLKIIDEAAAIQRYACKDCGAHLFGRIEVDHPFKGLDFVHVELSDKKGWQEPQFAAFVSSIIEQGFNPSGMDAVRSKFKSVGLESYDALSPPLMDLIATYTGKKNGKLSANL
;
A
#
# COMPACT_ATOMS: atom_id res chain seq x y z
N MET A 1 -22.74 2.73 -2.94
CA MET A 1 -22.29 3.19 -1.60
C MET A 1 -22.59 4.67 -1.49
N ALA A 2 -23.01 5.17 -0.32
CA ALA A 2 -23.17 6.61 -0.13
C ALA A 2 -21.80 7.29 -0.29
N SER A 3 -21.75 8.38 -1.06
CA SER A 3 -20.51 9.14 -1.26
C SER A 3 -19.96 9.65 0.08
N THR A 4 -18.68 9.35 0.35
CA THR A 4 -17.89 9.82 1.51
C THR A 4 -17.29 11.21 1.29
N VAL A 5 -17.42 11.75 0.06
CA VAL A 5 -16.98 13.10 -0.31
C VAL A 5 -17.65 14.14 0.59
N GLY A 6 -16.85 15.06 1.13
CA GLY A 6 -17.32 16.14 2.01
C GLY A 6 -17.73 15.70 3.42
N LYS A 7 -17.55 14.42 3.78
CA LYS A 7 -17.91 13.87 5.09
C LYS A 7 -16.69 13.39 5.85
N THR A 8 -16.75 13.44 7.18
CA THR A 8 -15.77 12.77 8.05
C THR A 8 -15.84 11.26 7.84
N ILE A 9 -14.68 10.61 7.75
CA ILE A 9 -14.54 9.16 7.68
C ILE A 9 -14.06 8.65 9.03
N THR A 10 -14.68 7.59 9.55
CA THR A 10 -14.12 6.84 10.69
C THR A 10 -13.36 5.64 10.14
N CYS A 11 -12.07 5.51 10.45
CA CYS A 11 -11.22 4.41 9.97
C CYS A 11 -10.18 3.99 11.01
N LYS A 12 -9.41 2.94 10.75
CA LYS A 12 -8.30 2.51 11.61
C LYS A 12 -7.05 3.35 11.37
N ALA A 13 -6.38 3.72 12.46
CA ALA A 13 -5.04 4.29 12.44
C ALA A 13 -4.22 3.81 13.63
N ALA A 14 -2.90 3.82 13.49
CA ALA A 14 -1.96 3.61 14.59
C ALA A 14 -1.51 4.96 15.13
N ILE A 15 -1.85 5.22 16.39
CA ILE A 15 -1.64 6.50 17.06
C ILE A 15 -0.48 6.33 18.04
N ALA A 16 0.50 7.24 17.96
CA ALA A 16 1.49 7.42 18.99
C ALA A 16 0.91 8.42 20.01
N TRP A 17 0.50 7.94 21.17
CA TRP A 17 -0.06 8.80 22.22
C TRP A 17 1.01 9.57 22.98
N ALA A 18 2.18 8.97 23.17
CA ALA A 18 3.36 9.56 23.79
C ALA A 18 4.64 8.97 23.19
N ALA A 19 5.77 9.62 23.49
CA ALA A 19 7.09 9.12 23.12
C ALA A 19 7.42 7.81 23.88
N ALA A 20 8.17 6.93 23.21
CA ALA A 20 8.65 5.64 23.70
C ALA A 20 7.56 4.64 24.12
N GLU A 21 6.29 4.90 23.79
CA GLU A 21 5.19 3.97 24.00
C GLU A 21 4.83 3.22 22.71
N PRO A 22 4.28 1.98 22.81
CA PRO A 22 3.75 1.28 21.65
C PRO A 22 2.62 2.06 20.96
N LEU A 23 2.52 1.94 19.64
CA LEU A 23 1.43 2.53 18.87
C LEU A 23 0.11 1.85 19.21
N SER A 24 -0.95 2.64 19.38
CA SER A 24 -2.31 2.15 19.64
C SER A 24 -3.13 2.13 18.34
N VAL A 25 -3.65 0.98 17.94
CA VAL A 25 -4.45 0.82 16.72
C VAL A 25 -5.93 0.98 17.03
N GLU A 26 -6.50 2.13 16.63
CA GLU A 26 -7.84 2.55 17.06
C GLU A 26 -8.65 3.16 15.92
N ASN A 27 -9.93 3.43 16.18
CA ASN A 27 -10.76 4.22 15.27
C ASN A 27 -10.37 5.71 15.40
N VAL A 28 -10.13 6.36 14.27
CA VAL A 28 -9.88 7.80 14.15
C VAL A 28 -10.91 8.43 13.22
N GLU A 29 -11.30 9.65 13.51
CA GLU A 29 -12.07 10.51 12.61
C GLU A 29 -11.13 11.28 11.69
N VAL A 30 -11.33 11.14 10.38
CA VAL A 30 -10.58 11.83 9.33
C VAL A 30 -11.51 12.81 8.64
N ALA A 31 -11.30 14.11 8.89
CA ALA A 31 -12.06 15.19 8.28
C ALA A 31 -11.94 15.19 6.74
N PRO A 32 -12.91 15.75 6.00
CA PRO A 32 -12.77 15.96 4.57
C PRO A 32 -11.62 16.95 4.25
N PRO A 33 -11.02 16.86 3.05
CA PRO A 33 -10.00 17.80 2.62
C PRO A 33 -10.60 19.20 2.44
N LYS A 34 -9.89 20.24 2.88
CA LYS A 34 -10.18 21.65 2.58
C LYS A 34 -9.49 22.08 1.28
N ALA A 35 -9.60 23.37 0.93
CA ALA A 35 -8.93 23.92 -0.25
C ALA A 35 -7.44 23.56 -0.28
N HIS A 36 -6.95 23.13 -1.46
CA HIS A 36 -5.58 22.66 -1.70
C HIS A 36 -5.16 21.43 -0.89
N GLU A 37 -6.12 20.61 -0.47
CA GLU A 37 -5.87 19.35 0.23
C GLU A 37 -6.45 18.16 -0.53
N VAL A 38 -5.84 17.00 -0.31
CA VAL A 38 -6.19 15.74 -0.96
C VAL A 38 -6.36 14.69 0.11
N ARG A 39 -7.50 14.02 0.14
CA ARG A 39 -7.71 12.85 1.01
C ARG A 39 -7.41 11.58 0.23
N ILE A 40 -6.48 10.80 0.76
CA ILE A 40 -5.98 9.57 0.16
C ILE A 40 -6.47 8.40 1.00
N LYS A 41 -7.05 7.39 0.32
CA LYS A 41 -7.21 6.05 0.87
C LYS A 41 -5.85 5.35 0.78
N ILE A 42 -5.14 5.25 1.89
CA ILE A 42 -3.84 4.57 1.95
C ILE A 42 -4.08 3.07 1.75
N LEU A 43 -3.33 2.48 0.83
CA LEU A 43 -3.36 1.04 0.56
C LEU A 43 -2.15 0.35 1.20
N HIS A 44 -0.98 0.96 1.06
CA HIS A 44 0.26 0.45 1.63
C HIS A 44 1.12 1.58 2.18
N THR A 45 1.90 1.26 3.21
CA THR A 45 2.92 2.18 3.73
C THR A 45 4.15 1.41 4.20
N GLY A 46 5.33 1.94 3.90
CA GLY A 46 6.57 1.49 4.51
C GLY A 46 6.66 1.91 5.98
N VAL A 47 7.41 1.15 6.77
CA VAL A 47 7.87 1.54 8.12
C VAL A 47 9.36 1.81 8.04
N CYS A 48 9.80 2.97 8.52
CA CYS A 48 11.16 3.44 8.38
C CYS A 48 11.76 3.88 9.73
N HIS A 49 13.10 3.97 9.78
CA HIS A 49 13.82 4.44 10.96
C HIS A 49 13.35 5.84 11.38
N THR A 50 13.03 6.73 10.43
CA THR A 50 12.55 8.08 10.76
C THR A 50 11.30 8.05 11.65
N ASP A 51 10.35 7.15 11.37
CA ASP A 51 9.16 6.99 12.22
C ASP A 51 9.56 6.49 13.63
N ALA A 52 10.52 5.56 13.71
CA ALA A 52 11.01 5.01 14.98
C ALA A 52 11.78 6.04 15.81
N TYR A 53 12.54 6.90 15.14
CA TYR A 53 13.33 7.96 15.74
C TYR A 53 12.41 9.01 16.39
N THR A 54 11.37 9.46 15.68
CA THR A 54 10.34 10.32 16.27
C THR A 54 9.61 9.61 17.40
N LEU A 55 9.16 8.36 17.20
CA LEU A 55 8.49 7.58 18.24
C LEU A 55 9.34 7.44 19.51
N SER A 56 10.67 7.34 19.38
CA SER A 56 11.58 7.23 20.53
C SER A 56 11.68 8.51 21.39
N GLY A 57 11.15 9.65 20.92
CA GLY A 57 11.27 10.94 21.60
C GLY A 57 12.62 11.64 21.42
N LYS A 58 13.49 11.11 20.57
CA LYS A 58 14.82 11.70 20.28
C LYS A 58 14.75 12.80 19.23
N ASP A 59 13.69 12.81 18.42
CA ASP A 59 13.43 13.84 17.43
C ASP A 59 13.06 15.17 18.13
N PRO A 60 13.84 16.25 17.94
CA PRO A 60 13.54 17.54 18.55
C PRO A 60 12.30 18.23 17.93
N GLU A 61 11.85 17.79 16.76
CA GLU A 61 10.56 18.21 16.18
C GLU A 61 9.40 17.26 16.56
N GLY A 62 9.69 16.18 17.30
CA GLY A 62 8.70 15.19 17.69
C GLY A 62 7.65 15.75 18.63
N ALA A 63 6.37 15.61 18.25
CA ALA A 63 5.23 16.06 19.04
C ALA A 63 4.13 14.99 19.05
N PHE A 64 3.40 14.89 20.17
CA PHE A 64 2.41 13.85 20.44
C PHE A 64 1.13 14.48 21.04
N PRO A 65 -0.07 13.89 20.83
CA PRO A 65 -0.31 12.64 20.11
C PRO A 65 -0.30 12.84 18.58
N VAL A 66 0.16 11.82 17.84
CA VAL A 66 0.42 11.92 16.40
C VAL A 66 0.15 10.60 15.67
N ILE A 67 -0.27 10.68 14.40
CA ILE A 67 -0.24 9.53 13.48
C ILE A 67 1.04 9.63 12.64
N LEU A 68 1.98 8.70 12.85
CA LEU A 68 3.25 8.61 12.13
C LEU A 68 3.07 8.05 10.70
N GLY A 69 4.18 7.74 10.03
CA GLY A 69 4.21 7.19 8.68
C GLY A 69 4.34 8.27 7.61
N HIS A 70 5.32 8.08 6.71
CA HIS A 70 5.60 9.00 5.61
C HIS A 70 5.86 8.30 4.26
N GLU A 71 5.95 6.96 4.24
CA GLU A 71 6.18 6.16 3.04
C GLU A 71 4.86 5.57 2.52
N GLY A 72 3.86 6.39 2.16
CA GLY A 72 2.51 5.91 1.81
C GLY A 72 2.17 5.96 0.33
N ALA A 73 1.47 4.94 -0.15
CA ALA A 73 0.80 4.96 -1.46
C ALA A 73 -0.65 4.48 -1.36
N GLY A 74 -1.50 5.04 -2.22
CA GLY A 74 -2.92 4.81 -2.15
C GLY A 74 -3.70 5.36 -3.34
N ILE A 75 -4.99 5.55 -3.15
CA ILE A 75 -5.91 6.08 -4.17
C ILE A 75 -6.52 7.37 -3.64
N VAL A 76 -6.61 8.41 -4.47
CA VAL A 76 -7.32 9.64 -4.13
C VAL A 76 -8.80 9.34 -3.90
N GLU A 77 -9.29 9.59 -2.69
CA GLU A 77 -10.71 9.41 -2.33
C GLU A 77 -11.51 10.69 -2.59
N SER A 78 -10.99 11.84 -2.19
CA SER A 78 -11.59 13.15 -2.46
C SER A 78 -10.53 14.25 -2.52
N ILE A 79 -10.89 15.35 -3.18
CA ILE A 79 -10.05 16.54 -3.32
C ILE A 79 -10.81 17.75 -2.80
N GLY A 80 -10.10 18.70 -2.23
CA GLY A 80 -10.66 20.00 -1.88
C GLY A 80 -10.67 20.98 -3.05
N GLU A 81 -11.21 22.16 -2.80
CA GLU A 81 -11.24 23.26 -3.76
C GLU A 81 -9.83 23.65 -4.23
N GLY A 82 -9.68 23.98 -5.51
CA GLY A 82 -8.40 24.47 -6.09
C GLY A 82 -7.36 23.39 -6.41
N VAL A 83 -7.61 22.12 -6.05
CA VAL A 83 -6.74 21.00 -6.44
C VAL A 83 -6.87 20.72 -7.94
N THR A 84 -5.75 20.71 -8.65
CA THR A 84 -5.71 20.53 -10.11
C THR A 84 -4.72 19.46 -10.58
N ASN A 85 -3.80 19.04 -9.70
CA ASN A 85 -2.71 18.13 -10.06
C ASN A 85 -3.02 16.64 -9.89
N VAL A 86 -4.12 16.31 -9.22
CA VAL A 86 -4.63 14.94 -9.04
C VAL A 86 -6.15 14.95 -9.08
N LYS A 87 -6.78 13.82 -9.40
CA LYS A 87 -8.23 13.63 -9.37
C LYS A 87 -8.63 12.37 -8.58
N VAL A 88 -9.89 12.31 -8.18
CA VAL A 88 -10.47 11.13 -7.52
C VAL A 88 -10.24 9.88 -8.36
N GLY A 89 -9.76 8.81 -7.71
CA GLY A 89 -9.41 7.55 -8.36
C GLY A 89 -7.96 7.45 -8.84
N ASP A 90 -7.18 8.54 -8.81
CA ASP A 90 -5.76 8.46 -9.14
C ASP A 90 -4.99 7.65 -8.11
N TYR A 91 -4.05 6.83 -8.58
CA TYR A 91 -3.06 6.16 -7.75
C TYR A 91 -1.96 7.14 -7.43
N VAL A 92 -1.63 7.28 -6.15
CA VAL A 92 -0.76 8.35 -5.67
C VAL A 92 0.26 7.88 -4.65
N ILE A 93 1.37 8.62 -4.57
CA ILE A 93 2.40 8.50 -3.53
C ILE A 93 2.39 9.80 -2.70
N ALA A 94 2.38 9.67 -1.38
CA ALA A 94 2.51 10.80 -0.46
C ALA A 94 3.97 11.27 -0.38
N LEU A 95 4.18 12.58 -0.35
CA LEU A 95 5.49 13.20 -0.40
C LEU A 95 5.74 14.08 0.82
N TYR A 96 6.69 13.67 1.65
CA TYR A 96 7.11 14.50 2.77
C TYR A 96 7.92 15.73 2.33
N THR A 97 8.53 15.68 1.14
CA THR A 97 9.10 16.87 0.49
C THR A 97 8.08 17.44 -0.50
N PRO A 98 7.47 18.59 -0.22
CA PRO A 98 6.51 19.19 -1.14
C PRO A 98 7.21 19.71 -2.40
N GLU A 99 6.44 19.94 -3.46
CA GLU A 99 6.91 20.63 -4.66
C GLU A 99 5.82 21.57 -5.17
N CYS A 100 5.96 22.88 -4.93
CA CYS A 100 4.92 23.85 -5.33
C CYS A 100 5.14 24.49 -6.71
N GLY A 101 6.33 24.35 -7.31
CA GLY A 101 6.66 24.94 -8.62
C GLY A 101 6.91 26.46 -8.62
N GLU A 102 6.44 27.20 -7.61
CA GLU A 102 6.42 28.67 -7.64
C GLU A 102 7.31 29.36 -6.59
N CYS A 103 7.70 28.68 -5.51
CA CYS A 103 8.55 29.31 -4.50
C CYS A 103 9.99 29.50 -5.01
N LYS A 104 10.76 30.37 -4.36
CA LYS A 104 12.16 30.66 -4.75
C LYS A 104 13.02 29.39 -4.87
N PHE A 105 12.79 28.40 -4.00
CA PHE A 105 13.52 27.14 -4.00
C PHE A 105 13.16 26.29 -5.24
N CYS A 106 11.86 26.06 -5.48
CA CYS A 106 11.38 25.30 -6.63
C CYS A 106 11.85 25.89 -7.98
N ARG A 107 11.82 27.22 -8.11
CA ARG A 107 12.24 27.95 -9.33
C ARG A 107 13.75 28.09 -9.50
N SER A 108 14.54 27.83 -8.46
CA SER A 108 16.00 28.10 -8.50
C SER A 108 16.79 27.19 -9.43
N GLY A 109 16.30 25.98 -9.69
CA GLY A 109 17.08 24.91 -10.35
C GLY A 109 18.22 24.33 -9.49
N LYS A 110 18.39 24.78 -8.24
CA LYS A 110 19.53 24.43 -7.37
C LYS A 110 19.18 23.47 -6.22
N THR A 111 17.89 23.21 -5.98
CA THR A 111 17.44 22.42 -4.84
C THR A 111 16.04 21.85 -5.05
N ASN A 112 15.71 20.81 -4.29
CA ASN A 112 14.37 20.23 -4.14
C ASN A 112 13.64 20.69 -2.85
N LEU A 113 14.26 21.53 -2.02
CA LEU A 113 13.73 21.92 -0.70
C LEU A 113 12.65 23.00 -0.78
N CYS A 114 11.44 22.62 -1.20
CA CYS A 114 10.29 23.51 -1.19
C CYS A 114 9.95 23.97 0.23
N GLY A 115 9.92 25.29 0.45
CA GLY A 115 9.62 25.88 1.76
C GLY A 115 8.14 26.19 2.01
N LYS A 116 7.24 25.94 1.05
CA LYS A 116 5.87 26.52 1.06
C LYS A 116 5.05 26.14 2.30
N ILE A 117 5.20 24.91 2.80
CA ILE A 117 4.43 24.40 3.95
C ILE A 117 5.31 23.91 5.11
N ARG A 118 6.62 24.15 5.07
CA ARG A 118 7.57 23.58 6.06
C ARG A 118 7.24 23.98 7.50
N ALA A 119 6.78 25.22 7.70
CA ALA A 119 6.46 25.75 9.04
C ALA A 119 5.21 25.10 9.67
N THR A 120 4.19 24.77 8.88
CA THR A 120 3.00 24.04 9.36
C THR A 120 3.28 22.56 9.48
N GLN A 121 3.95 21.99 8.48
CA GLN A 121 4.38 20.59 8.46
C GLN A 121 5.22 20.22 9.69
N GLY A 122 6.19 21.06 10.07
CA GLY A 122 7.03 20.85 11.26
C GLY A 122 6.30 20.95 12.60
N ARG A 123 5.13 21.59 12.62
CA ARG A 123 4.24 21.64 13.80
C ARG A 123 3.20 20.52 13.79
N GLY A 124 3.22 19.65 12.78
CA GLY A 124 2.25 18.58 12.62
C GLY A 124 0.83 19.07 12.29
N VAL A 125 0.70 20.15 11.55
CA VAL A 125 -0.61 20.69 11.12
C VAL A 125 -0.66 20.95 9.61
N MET A 126 -1.87 20.99 9.07
CA MET A 126 -2.13 21.33 7.67
C MET A 126 -1.77 22.80 7.37
N PRO A 127 -1.70 23.23 6.09
CA PRO A 127 -1.35 24.61 5.73
C PRO A 127 -2.21 25.69 6.40
N ASP A 128 -3.44 25.36 6.77
CA ASP A 128 -4.37 26.25 7.50
C ASP A 128 -4.14 26.30 9.02
N GLY A 129 -3.12 25.60 9.53
CA GLY A 129 -2.79 25.55 10.96
C GLY A 129 -3.63 24.59 11.79
N THR A 130 -4.51 23.79 11.16
CA THR A 130 -5.40 22.83 11.86
C THR A 130 -5.04 21.38 11.54
N THR A 131 -5.61 20.43 12.28
CA THR A 131 -5.49 18.99 11.97
C THR A 131 -6.70 18.46 11.20
N ARG A 132 -6.57 17.24 10.67
CA ARG A 132 -7.65 16.46 10.03
C ARG A 132 -7.99 15.20 10.83
N PHE A 133 -7.30 14.96 11.94
CA PHE A 133 -7.44 13.74 12.73
C PHE A 133 -7.95 14.03 14.12
N ARG A 134 -8.94 13.24 14.55
CA ARG A 134 -9.45 13.28 15.93
C ARG A 134 -9.69 11.87 16.45
N ALA A 135 -9.28 11.59 17.68
CA ALA A 135 -9.60 10.33 18.37
C ALA A 135 -9.79 10.59 19.87
N ARG A 136 -10.72 9.86 20.50
CA ARG A 136 -11.05 10.03 21.93
C ARG A 136 -11.37 11.48 22.31
N GLY A 137 -12.01 12.22 21.40
CA GLY A 137 -12.33 13.63 21.58
C GLY A 137 -11.13 14.58 21.56
N LYS A 138 -9.92 14.12 21.22
CA LYS A 138 -8.69 14.92 21.11
C LYS A 138 -8.22 15.02 19.66
N ASP A 139 -7.68 16.17 19.32
CA ASP A 139 -7.00 16.39 18.05
C ASP A 139 -5.66 15.63 18.02
N LEU A 140 -5.36 14.99 16.90
CA LEU A 140 -4.09 14.30 16.68
C LEU A 140 -3.26 15.08 15.66
N LEU A 141 -1.96 15.17 15.86
CA LEU A 141 -1.06 15.82 14.92
C LEU A 141 -0.83 14.98 13.65
N HIS A 142 -0.47 15.67 12.58
CA HIS A 142 0.10 15.08 11.38
C HIS A 142 1.60 14.87 11.54
N PHE A 143 2.14 13.91 10.81
CA PHE A 143 3.58 13.61 10.77
C PHE A 143 4.12 13.80 9.37
N MET A 144 5.12 14.67 9.24
CA MET A 144 5.79 14.98 7.97
C MET A 144 4.83 15.37 6.83
N GLY A 145 3.61 15.83 7.15
CA GLY A 145 2.57 16.14 6.16
C GLY A 145 2.00 14.92 5.42
N CYS A 146 2.22 13.71 5.93
CA CYS A 146 1.83 12.45 5.30
C CYS A 146 0.90 11.59 6.17
N SER A 147 1.30 11.28 7.41
CA SER A 147 0.53 10.46 8.38
C SER A 147 -0.05 9.16 7.80
N THR A 148 0.81 8.33 7.22
CA THR A 148 0.39 7.17 6.42
C THR A 148 0.10 5.92 7.25
N PHE A 149 0.31 5.96 8.58
CA PHE A 149 -0.15 4.91 9.50
C PHE A 149 -1.66 4.98 9.80
N SER A 150 -2.46 5.37 8.81
CA SER A 150 -3.92 5.42 8.82
C SER A 150 -4.45 4.78 7.54
N GLU A 151 -5.70 4.29 7.54
CA GLU A 151 -6.39 3.86 6.32
C GLU A 151 -6.75 5.05 5.41
N TYR A 152 -6.98 6.22 5.98
CA TYR A 152 -7.19 7.47 5.25
C TYR A 152 -6.31 8.58 5.84
N THR A 153 -5.70 9.38 4.98
CA THR A 153 -4.95 10.58 5.38
C THR A 153 -5.31 11.76 4.51
N VAL A 154 -5.04 12.97 4.98
CA VAL A 154 -5.20 14.20 4.22
C VAL A 154 -3.84 14.88 4.11
N VAL A 155 -3.44 15.20 2.88
CA VAL A 155 -2.16 15.85 2.57
C VAL A 155 -2.40 17.13 1.78
N ALA A 156 -1.41 18.02 1.74
CA ALA A 156 -1.44 19.16 0.83
C ALA A 156 -1.31 18.68 -0.63
N ASP A 157 -1.96 19.35 -1.57
CA ASP A 157 -1.93 19.01 -2.99
C ASP A 157 -0.50 19.03 -3.60
N ILE A 158 0.38 19.89 -3.08
CA ILE A 158 1.80 19.95 -3.42
C ILE A 158 2.66 18.82 -2.81
N SER A 159 2.08 17.99 -1.94
CA SER A 159 2.71 16.86 -1.23
C SER A 159 2.18 15.50 -1.71
N VAL A 160 1.64 15.45 -2.94
CA VAL A 160 1.16 14.21 -3.55
C VAL A 160 1.48 14.20 -5.04
N VAL A 161 1.82 13.01 -5.55
CA VAL A 161 2.08 12.78 -6.97
C VAL A 161 1.24 11.60 -7.48
N ALA A 162 0.58 11.79 -8.61
CA ALA A 162 -0.09 10.71 -9.33
C ALA A 162 0.94 9.86 -10.09
N VAL A 163 0.75 8.55 -10.04
CA VAL A 163 1.56 7.56 -10.74
C VAL A 163 0.65 6.57 -11.46
N THR A 164 1.22 5.84 -12.42
CA THR A 164 0.47 4.83 -13.16
C THR A 164 -0.09 3.74 -12.21
N PRO A 165 -1.36 3.32 -12.37
CA PRO A 165 -1.93 2.22 -11.59
C PRO A 165 -1.26 0.87 -11.87
N SER A 166 -0.45 0.76 -12.93
CA SER A 166 0.34 -0.43 -13.26
C SER A 166 1.42 -0.72 -12.23
N CYS A 167 1.87 0.27 -11.45
CA CYS A 167 2.80 0.06 -10.36
C CYS A 167 2.02 -0.29 -9.07
N PRO A 168 2.19 -1.50 -8.51
CA PRO A 168 1.48 -1.88 -7.29
C PRO A 168 1.84 -0.98 -6.11
N THR A 169 0.83 -0.62 -5.31
CA THR A 169 1.03 0.35 -4.21
C THR A 169 1.94 -0.14 -3.09
N ASP A 170 2.12 -1.45 -2.93
CA ASP A 170 3.08 -2.02 -2.00
C ASP A 170 4.55 -1.91 -2.45
N ARG A 171 4.78 -1.54 -3.72
CA ARG A 171 6.10 -1.11 -4.22
C ARG A 171 6.19 0.41 -4.23
N SER A 172 5.20 1.08 -4.82
CA SER A 172 5.25 2.53 -5.02
C SER A 172 5.32 3.31 -3.71
N CYS A 173 4.81 2.77 -2.59
CA CYS A 173 4.93 3.39 -1.28
C CYS A 173 6.39 3.63 -0.84
N LEU A 174 7.32 2.74 -1.23
CA LEU A 174 8.74 2.84 -0.87
C LEU A 174 9.48 3.93 -1.65
N LEU A 175 8.90 4.43 -2.75
CA LEU A 175 9.41 5.58 -3.48
C LEU A 175 9.11 6.93 -2.78
N GLY A 176 8.28 6.92 -1.73
CA GLY A 176 8.00 8.11 -0.91
C GLY A 176 9.16 8.51 0.02
N CYS A 177 10.18 7.66 0.21
CA CYS A 177 11.35 7.99 1.04
C CYS A 177 12.63 7.23 0.64
N GLY A 178 12.90 6.07 1.25
CA GLY A 178 14.24 5.49 1.31
C GLY A 178 14.87 5.16 -0.04
N ILE A 179 14.09 4.56 -0.96
CA ILE A 179 14.60 4.18 -2.29
C ILE A 179 14.96 5.44 -3.09
N THR A 180 14.03 6.38 -3.21
CA THR A 180 14.25 7.66 -3.92
C THR A 180 15.40 8.46 -3.31
N THR A 181 15.53 8.41 -1.99
CA THR A 181 16.61 9.11 -1.28
C THR A 181 17.98 8.56 -1.65
N GLY A 182 18.18 7.25 -1.57
CA GLY A 182 19.46 6.66 -1.93
C GLY A 182 19.76 6.71 -3.42
N TYR A 183 18.78 6.38 -4.26
CA TYR A 183 18.95 6.39 -5.72
C TYR A 183 19.25 7.80 -6.23
N GLY A 184 18.50 8.80 -5.77
CA GLY A 184 18.74 10.21 -6.10
C GLY A 184 20.06 10.72 -5.51
N ALA A 185 20.47 10.29 -4.31
CA ALA A 185 21.75 10.70 -3.76
C ALA A 185 22.92 10.30 -4.68
N ALA A 186 22.87 9.10 -5.27
CA ALA A 186 23.85 8.63 -6.24
C ALA A 186 23.73 9.33 -7.61
N THR A 187 22.52 9.42 -8.15
CA THR A 187 22.28 9.81 -9.56
C THR A 187 22.08 11.31 -9.77
N VAL A 188 21.61 12.04 -8.76
CA VAL A 188 21.27 13.46 -8.84
C VAL A 188 22.18 14.29 -7.96
N THR A 189 22.27 13.98 -6.66
CA THR A 189 23.06 14.81 -5.73
C THR A 189 24.54 14.69 -6.00
N ALA A 190 25.10 13.48 -5.85
CA ALA A 190 26.50 13.21 -6.14
C ALA A 190 26.76 13.22 -7.66
N ASN A 191 25.77 12.79 -8.45
CA ASN A 191 25.90 12.56 -9.89
C ASN A 191 27.18 11.78 -10.20
N ILE A 192 27.27 10.58 -9.61
CA ILE A 192 28.45 9.72 -9.67
C ILE A 192 28.93 9.57 -11.12
N THR A 193 30.22 9.76 -11.33
CA THR A 193 30.86 9.62 -12.62
C THR A 193 31.19 8.16 -12.93
N GLU A 194 31.17 7.80 -14.22
CA GLU A 194 31.54 6.47 -14.70
C GLU A 194 32.97 6.12 -14.26
N GLY A 195 33.15 4.92 -13.70
CA GLY A 195 34.43 4.43 -13.19
C GLY A 195 34.79 4.87 -11.77
N ALA A 196 34.02 5.77 -11.14
CA ALA A 196 34.32 6.28 -9.80
C ALA A 196 34.30 5.19 -8.70
N ASN A 197 35.18 5.32 -7.71
CA ASN A 197 35.20 4.53 -6.48
C ASN A 197 34.23 5.13 -5.46
N VAL A 198 33.31 4.31 -4.97
CA VAL A 198 32.21 4.72 -4.09
C VAL A 198 32.24 3.91 -2.81
N ALA A 199 32.16 4.57 -1.65
CA ALA A 199 31.91 3.91 -0.37
C ALA A 199 30.54 4.28 0.21
N VAL A 200 29.78 3.29 0.66
CA VAL A 200 28.44 3.46 1.24
C VAL A 200 28.46 2.92 2.67
N PHE A 201 28.30 3.81 3.66
CA PHE A 201 28.27 3.46 5.07
C PHE A 201 26.83 3.19 5.52
N GLY A 202 26.54 1.93 5.85
CA GLY A 202 25.22 1.43 6.23
C GLY A 202 24.50 0.73 5.07
N ALA A 203 24.15 -0.54 5.26
CA ALA A 203 23.52 -1.41 4.26
C ALA A 203 22.00 -1.58 4.51
N GLY A 204 21.34 -0.52 4.96
CA GLY A 204 19.87 -0.44 4.99
C GLY A 204 19.29 -0.08 3.62
N CYS A 205 17.98 0.16 3.56
CA CYS A 205 17.30 0.53 2.30
C CYS A 205 17.94 1.73 1.59
N VAL A 206 18.29 2.79 2.32
CA VAL A 206 18.94 3.98 1.71
C VAL A 206 20.29 3.59 1.11
N GLY A 207 21.15 2.90 1.85
CA GLY A 207 22.47 2.47 1.39
C GLY A 207 22.41 1.52 0.20
N LEU A 208 21.57 0.49 0.27
CA LEU A 208 21.35 -0.43 -0.85
C LEU A 208 20.75 0.28 -2.07
N SER A 209 19.96 1.34 -1.87
CA SER A 209 19.45 2.15 -2.97
C SER A 209 20.55 3.02 -3.62
N ILE A 210 21.52 3.49 -2.84
CA ILE A 210 22.73 4.17 -3.38
C ILE A 210 23.54 3.18 -4.20
N VAL A 211 23.70 1.93 -3.74
CA VAL A 211 24.44 0.88 -4.47
C VAL A 211 23.85 0.70 -5.87
N GLN A 212 22.53 0.48 -6.01
CA GLN A 212 21.93 0.35 -7.34
C GLN A 212 22.03 1.66 -8.17
N GLY A 213 21.98 2.83 -7.54
CA GLY A 213 22.20 4.10 -8.23
C GLY A 213 23.64 4.24 -8.73
N ALA A 214 24.63 3.79 -7.97
CA ALA A 214 26.03 3.74 -8.37
C ALA A 214 26.27 2.73 -9.51
N VAL A 215 25.58 1.58 -9.48
CA VAL A 215 25.57 0.63 -10.61
C VAL A 215 25.00 1.28 -11.87
N LYS A 216 23.88 2.00 -11.76
CA LYS A 216 23.29 2.73 -12.90
C LYS A 216 24.26 3.75 -13.50
N GLN A 217 25.04 4.42 -12.66
CA GLN A 217 26.09 5.37 -13.06
C GLN A 217 27.41 4.69 -13.47
N LYS A 218 27.47 3.35 -13.47
CA LYS A 218 28.65 2.55 -13.80
C LYS A 218 29.88 2.90 -12.96
N ALA A 219 29.68 3.07 -11.66
CA ALA A 219 30.78 3.20 -10.72
C ALA A 219 31.75 1.99 -10.83
N GLY A 220 33.04 2.24 -10.60
CA GLY A 220 34.10 1.22 -10.67
C GLY A 220 34.05 0.28 -9.47
N LYS A 221 34.63 0.70 -8.33
CA LYS A 221 34.45 -0.01 -7.05
C LYS A 221 33.25 0.56 -6.32
N ILE A 222 32.33 -0.31 -5.91
CA ILE A 222 31.23 0.01 -4.99
C ILE A 222 31.47 -0.78 -3.71
N ILE A 223 31.85 -0.09 -2.64
CA ILE A 223 32.28 -0.69 -1.37
C ILE A 223 31.23 -0.37 -0.31
N VAL A 224 30.57 -1.40 0.22
CA VAL A 224 29.58 -1.25 1.30
C VAL A 224 30.27 -1.49 2.64
N VAL A 225 30.04 -0.60 3.59
CA VAL A 225 30.57 -0.68 4.96
C VAL A 225 29.42 -0.87 5.93
N ASP A 226 29.37 -2.01 6.63
CA ASP A 226 28.36 -2.26 7.67
C ASP A 226 28.94 -3.18 8.76
N ILE A 227 28.50 -3.00 10.01
CA ILE A 227 28.95 -3.82 11.14
C ILE A 227 28.29 -5.20 11.19
N ASN A 228 27.16 -5.38 10.49
CA ASN A 228 26.41 -6.62 10.45
C ASN A 228 26.82 -7.44 9.21
N ASP A 229 27.58 -8.52 9.42
CA ASP A 229 28.01 -9.44 8.34
C ASP A 229 26.81 -10.04 7.58
N GLY A 230 25.63 -10.14 8.19
CA GLY A 230 24.40 -10.59 7.51
C GLY A 230 23.95 -9.66 6.37
N LYS A 231 24.51 -8.45 6.27
CA LYS A 231 24.25 -7.50 5.17
C LYS A 231 25.14 -7.72 3.95
N GLU A 232 26.19 -8.54 4.04
CA GLU A 232 27.12 -8.76 2.94
C GLU A 232 26.43 -9.32 1.69
N ALA A 233 25.62 -10.38 1.86
CA ALA A 233 24.88 -10.97 0.74
C ALA A 233 23.90 -9.97 0.10
N TRP A 234 23.31 -9.08 0.90
CA TRP A 234 22.44 -8.01 0.42
C TRP A 234 23.21 -6.96 -0.38
N ALA A 235 24.37 -6.53 0.10
CA ALA A 235 25.23 -5.60 -0.61
C ALA A 235 25.55 -6.11 -2.04
N TYR A 236 26.01 -7.36 -2.15
CA TYR A 236 26.30 -7.97 -3.45
C TYR A 236 25.05 -8.13 -4.32
N LYS A 237 23.91 -8.52 -3.74
CA LYS A 237 22.63 -8.62 -4.47
C LYS A 237 22.21 -7.31 -5.14
N PHE A 238 22.51 -6.18 -4.51
CA PHE A 238 22.22 -4.84 -5.06
C PHE A 238 23.30 -4.32 -6.02
N GLY A 239 24.46 -4.99 -6.10
CA GLY A 239 25.53 -4.69 -7.03
C GLY A 239 26.77 -4.06 -6.41
N ALA A 240 26.94 -4.18 -5.08
CA ALA A 240 28.23 -3.87 -4.47
C ALA A 240 29.32 -4.79 -5.05
N THR A 241 30.54 -4.28 -5.11
CA THR A 241 31.73 -5.05 -5.54
C THR A 241 32.53 -5.58 -4.36
N HIS A 242 32.42 -4.91 -3.21
CA HIS A 242 33.12 -5.26 -1.97
C HIS A 242 32.22 -4.97 -0.78
N PHE A 243 32.44 -5.71 0.30
CA PHE A 243 31.83 -5.47 1.61
C PHE A 243 32.92 -5.41 2.68
N LEU A 244 32.83 -4.45 3.59
CA LEU A 244 33.74 -4.30 4.72
C LEU A 244 32.95 -4.24 6.03
N ASN A 245 33.37 -5.07 6.99
CA ASN A 245 32.96 -4.94 8.37
C ASN A 245 34.06 -4.26 9.19
N PRO A 246 33.87 -3.01 9.66
CA PRO A 246 34.89 -2.28 10.41
C PRO A 246 35.40 -3.04 11.65
N ALA A 247 34.57 -3.87 12.27
CA ALA A 247 34.94 -4.64 13.46
C ALA A 247 35.95 -5.77 13.17
N ARG A 248 36.16 -6.12 11.90
CA ARG A 248 37.06 -7.19 11.45
C ARG A 248 38.37 -6.67 10.86
N LEU A 249 38.54 -5.35 10.77
CA LEU A 249 39.72 -4.70 10.21
C LEU A 249 40.83 -4.57 11.24
N ARG A 250 42.09 -4.60 10.77
CA ARG A 250 43.28 -4.37 11.62
C ARG A 250 43.65 -2.89 11.74
N LYS A 251 43.10 -2.05 10.86
CA LYS A 251 43.29 -0.60 10.79
C LYS A 251 41.91 0.07 10.74
N THR A 252 41.88 1.39 10.74
CA THR A 252 40.62 2.13 10.65
C THR A 252 39.95 1.87 9.29
N VAL A 253 38.62 2.00 9.23
CA VAL A 253 37.90 1.81 7.96
C VAL A 253 38.30 2.85 6.92
N GLN A 254 38.69 4.05 7.36
CA GLN A 254 39.21 5.12 6.51
C GLN A 254 40.50 4.69 5.82
N ASP A 255 41.47 4.18 6.59
CA ASP A 255 42.76 3.73 6.07
C ASP A 255 42.60 2.49 5.16
N GLU A 256 41.65 1.60 5.46
CA GLU A 256 41.31 0.48 4.56
C GLU A 256 40.77 0.97 3.22
N LEU A 257 39.81 1.88 3.24
CA LEU A 257 39.23 2.43 2.02
C LEU A 257 40.28 3.21 1.21
N ILE A 258 41.14 3.99 1.86
CA ILE A 258 42.23 4.73 1.20
C ILE A 258 43.17 3.77 0.48
N ASP A 259 43.62 2.70 1.14
CA ASP A 259 44.52 1.72 0.52
C ASP A 259 43.83 0.95 -0.62
N MET A 260 42.56 0.58 -0.45
CA MET A 260 41.78 -0.11 -1.49
C MET A 260 41.54 0.75 -2.74
N THR A 261 41.61 2.07 -2.63
CA THR A 261 41.23 3.02 -3.70
C THR A 261 42.36 3.94 -4.12
N ASP A 262 43.60 3.68 -3.67
CA ASP A 262 44.80 4.45 -3.99
C ASP A 262 44.64 5.96 -3.72
N GLY A 263 44.16 6.31 -2.51
CA GLY A 263 44.06 7.70 -2.07
C GLY A 263 42.69 8.14 -1.54
N GLY A 264 41.69 7.26 -1.59
CA GLY A 264 40.34 7.48 -1.07
C GLY A 264 39.26 7.36 -2.15
N CYS A 265 38.00 7.23 -1.72
CA CYS A 265 36.87 7.10 -2.64
C CYS A 265 36.49 8.45 -3.26
N ASP A 266 36.12 8.47 -4.54
CA ASP A 266 35.60 9.67 -5.20
C ASP A 266 34.33 10.18 -4.53
N TYR A 267 33.45 9.25 -4.14
CA TYR A 267 32.21 9.56 -3.41
C TYR A 267 32.06 8.68 -2.18
N THR A 268 31.67 9.29 -1.05
CA THR A 268 31.23 8.54 0.12
C THR A 268 29.85 8.97 0.56
N PHE A 269 29.09 8.02 1.11
CA PHE A 269 27.73 8.26 1.57
C PHE A 269 27.54 7.75 3.00
N ASP A 270 27.14 8.63 3.92
CA ASP A 270 26.68 8.22 5.25
C ASP A 270 25.17 7.97 5.24
N CYS A 271 24.79 6.73 5.52
CA CYS A 271 23.39 6.29 5.67
C CYS A 271 23.07 5.84 7.10
N THR A 272 23.90 6.19 8.09
CA THR A 272 23.80 5.67 9.45
C THR A 272 23.18 6.65 10.44
N GLY A 273 23.39 7.96 10.23
CA GLY A 273 22.99 8.99 11.20
C GLY A 273 23.95 9.09 12.39
N ASN A 274 25.13 8.46 12.31
CA ASN A 274 26.14 8.52 13.36
C ASN A 274 27.24 9.53 12.98
N VAL A 275 27.43 10.57 13.79
CA VAL A 275 28.39 11.65 13.49
C VAL A 275 29.84 11.18 13.37
N SER A 276 30.22 10.11 14.07
CA SER A 276 31.55 9.51 13.95
C SER A 276 31.72 8.80 12.61
N VAL A 277 30.65 8.17 12.09
CA VAL A 277 30.64 7.54 10.77
C VAL A 277 30.61 8.60 9.67
N MET A 278 29.87 9.70 9.84
CA MET A 278 29.90 10.84 8.91
C MET A 278 31.31 11.41 8.76
N ARG A 279 32.04 11.55 9.88
CA ARG A 279 33.45 11.95 9.86
C ARG A 279 34.32 10.92 9.12
N ALA A 280 34.16 9.63 9.43
CA ALA A 280 34.91 8.57 8.78
C ALA A 280 34.67 8.55 7.26
N ALA A 281 33.44 8.75 6.82
CA ALA A 281 33.08 8.84 5.41
C ALA A 281 33.80 10.02 4.72
N LEU A 282 33.84 11.20 5.35
CA LEU A 282 34.59 12.34 4.81
C LEU A 282 36.09 12.06 4.74
N GLU A 283 36.67 11.50 5.79
CA GLU A 283 38.11 11.25 5.88
C GLU A 283 38.56 10.10 4.95
N ALA A 284 37.64 9.23 4.53
CA ALA A 284 37.86 8.19 3.52
C ALA A 284 37.70 8.68 2.05
N CYS A 285 37.20 9.91 1.83
CA CYS A 285 37.12 10.49 0.48
C CYS A 285 38.51 10.78 -0.08
N HIS A 286 38.61 10.78 -1.42
CA HIS A 286 39.83 11.13 -2.13
C HIS A 286 40.26 12.58 -1.85
N LYS A 287 41.55 12.79 -1.58
CA LYS A 287 42.12 14.13 -1.43
C LYS A 287 42.05 14.87 -2.77
N GLY A 288 41.59 16.11 -2.79
CA GLY A 288 41.60 16.97 -3.98
C GLY A 288 40.24 17.16 -4.63
N TRP A 289 39.42 16.11 -4.71
CA TRP A 289 38.11 16.18 -5.37
C TRP A 289 37.01 15.34 -4.72
N GLY A 290 37.32 14.51 -3.71
CA GLY A 290 36.35 13.57 -3.16
C GLY A 290 35.18 14.27 -2.46
N GLU A 291 33.98 13.73 -2.65
CA GLU A 291 32.76 14.27 -2.06
C GLU A 291 32.13 13.31 -1.05
N SER A 292 31.82 13.82 0.14
CA SER A 292 31.11 13.07 1.18
C SER A 292 29.69 13.61 1.34
N ILE A 293 28.72 12.73 1.18
CA ILE A 293 27.29 13.04 1.19
C ILE A 293 26.66 12.47 2.47
N VAL A 294 26.17 13.36 3.33
CA VAL A 294 25.46 13.01 4.56
C VAL A 294 23.97 12.84 4.27
N ILE A 295 23.43 11.66 4.58
CA ILE A 295 22.01 11.31 4.38
C ILE A 295 21.37 10.89 5.71
N GLY A 296 22.09 10.12 6.52
CA GLY A 296 21.62 9.72 7.83
C GLY A 296 21.30 10.92 8.73
N VAL A 297 20.18 10.84 9.44
CA VAL A 297 19.73 11.91 10.35
C VAL A 297 20.32 11.66 11.73
N ALA A 298 21.18 12.57 12.19
CA ALA A 298 21.80 12.48 13.51
C ALA A 298 20.83 12.85 14.64
N ALA A 299 21.13 12.37 15.85
CA ALA A 299 20.36 12.70 17.02
C ALA A 299 20.38 14.20 17.33
N ALA A 300 19.35 14.71 18.01
CA ALA A 300 19.29 16.12 18.43
C ALA A 300 20.56 16.57 19.16
N GLY A 301 21.09 17.73 18.78
CA GLY A 301 22.27 18.34 19.43
C GLY A 301 23.61 17.66 19.11
N GLN A 302 23.66 16.65 18.24
CA GLN A 302 24.92 16.07 17.79
C GLN A 302 25.59 16.96 16.74
N GLU A 303 26.92 17.02 16.79
CA GLU A 303 27.73 17.83 15.89
C GLU A 303 28.70 16.94 15.10
N ILE A 304 28.84 17.26 13.81
CA ILE A 304 29.88 16.68 12.98
C ILE A 304 31.17 17.48 13.14
N THR A 305 32.31 16.80 13.22
CA THR A 305 33.62 17.45 13.38
C THR A 305 34.66 16.78 12.49
N THR A 306 35.62 17.56 12.00
CA THR A 306 36.84 17.06 11.33
C THR A 306 37.95 18.10 11.42
N ARG A 307 39.15 17.76 10.98
CA ARG A 307 40.24 18.74 10.80
C ARG A 307 39.96 19.58 9.55
N PRO A 308 39.95 20.93 9.63
CA PRO A 308 39.67 21.78 8.46
C PRO A 308 40.57 21.50 7.25
N PHE A 309 41.79 21.01 7.49
CA PHE A 309 42.71 20.61 6.44
C PHE A 309 42.13 19.55 5.49
N GLN A 310 41.17 18.73 5.93
CA GLN A 310 40.47 17.78 5.06
C GLN A 310 39.70 18.49 3.94
N LEU A 311 39.09 19.65 4.23
CA LEU A 311 38.35 20.46 3.27
C LEU A 311 39.29 21.37 2.46
N VAL A 312 40.29 21.98 3.12
CA VAL A 312 41.32 22.81 2.44
C VAL A 312 42.02 22.02 1.34
N THR A 313 42.21 20.71 1.54
CA THR A 313 42.82 19.82 0.55
C THR A 313 41.83 19.26 -0.48
N GLY A 314 40.68 19.89 -0.67
CA GLY A 314 39.80 19.70 -1.82
C GLY A 314 38.62 18.75 -1.64
N ARG A 315 38.39 18.21 -0.44
CA ARG A 315 37.16 17.44 -0.17
C ARG A 315 35.95 18.35 -0.03
N VAL A 316 34.79 17.85 -0.45
CA VAL A 316 33.50 18.52 -0.26
C VAL A 316 32.66 17.73 0.74
N TRP A 317 32.09 18.41 1.74
CA TRP A 317 31.13 17.82 2.66
C TRP A 317 29.77 18.46 2.48
N ARG A 318 28.77 17.69 2.04
CA ARG A 318 27.41 18.20 1.80
C ARG A 318 26.34 17.20 2.21
N GLY A 319 25.12 17.69 2.40
CA GLY A 319 23.96 16.87 2.74
C GLY A 319 23.06 16.58 1.54
N CYS A 320 22.13 15.65 1.72
CA CYS A 320 21.13 15.30 0.72
C CYS A 320 19.77 15.02 1.38
N ALA A 321 18.72 15.71 0.91
CA ALA A 321 17.34 15.45 1.32
C ALA A 321 16.56 14.84 0.14
N PHE A 322 15.87 13.73 0.38
CA PHE A 322 15.10 13.00 -0.64
C PHE A 322 15.86 12.76 -1.96
N GLY A 323 17.17 12.53 -1.86
CA GLY A 323 18.01 12.26 -3.03
C GLY A 323 18.24 13.47 -3.94
N GLY A 324 17.86 14.68 -3.53
CA GLY A 324 17.82 15.83 -4.45
C GLY A 324 16.67 15.77 -5.46
N VAL A 325 15.80 14.77 -5.37
CA VAL A 325 14.68 14.53 -6.28
C VAL A 325 13.54 15.48 -5.95
N LYS A 326 12.94 16.06 -6.98
CA LYS A 326 11.68 16.81 -6.94
C LYS A 326 10.52 15.82 -7.14
N GLY A 327 9.86 15.47 -6.03
CA GLY A 327 8.96 14.32 -6.00
C GLY A 327 7.83 14.36 -7.03
N ARG A 328 7.15 15.50 -7.22
CA ARG A 328 6.02 15.56 -8.16
C ARG A 328 6.48 15.48 -9.61
N SER A 329 7.58 16.13 -9.94
CA SER A 329 8.07 16.22 -11.32
C SER A 329 8.90 15.01 -11.76
N GLN A 330 9.53 14.28 -10.83
CA GLN A 330 10.55 13.26 -11.16
C GLN A 330 10.19 11.83 -10.72
N LEU A 331 9.33 11.62 -9.71
CA LEU A 331 8.95 10.26 -9.30
C LEU A 331 8.24 9.43 -10.38
N PRO A 332 7.39 10.00 -11.26
CA PRO A 332 6.79 9.20 -12.32
C PRO A 332 7.83 8.48 -13.19
N ALA A 333 8.98 9.09 -13.47
CA ALA A 333 10.06 8.45 -14.22
C ALA A 333 10.70 7.28 -13.45
N LEU A 334 10.87 7.39 -12.12
CA LEU A 334 11.36 6.29 -11.29
C LEU A 334 10.38 5.12 -11.23
N VAL A 335 9.08 5.39 -11.31
CA VAL A 335 8.06 4.34 -11.45
C VAL A 335 8.22 3.62 -12.79
N GLU A 336 8.45 4.36 -13.88
CA GLU A 336 8.70 3.75 -15.19
C GLU A 336 10.01 2.94 -15.22
N ASP A 337 11.07 3.41 -14.56
CA ASP A 337 12.32 2.64 -14.40
C ASP A 337 12.07 1.31 -13.69
N TYR A 338 11.25 1.32 -12.62
CA TYR A 338 10.86 0.08 -11.94
C TYR A 338 10.07 -0.85 -12.85
N LEU A 339 9.08 -0.33 -13.59
CA LEU A 339 8.27 -1.15 -14.51
C LEU A 339 9.09 -1.77 -15.64
N ARG A 340 10.20 -1.13 -16.06
CA ARG A 340 11.16 -1.70 -17.01
C ARG A 340 12.14 -2.70 -16.39
N GLY A 341 12.24 -2.76 -15.06
CA GLY A 341 13.24 -3.55 -14.34
C GLY A 341 14.59 -2.85 -14.18
N ASP A 342 14.69 -1.55 -14.51
CA ASP A 342 15.89 -0.74 -14.37
C ASP A 342 16.14 -0.30 -12.90
N LEU A 343 15.08 -0.32 -12.07
CA LEU A 343 15.12 0.02 -10.65
C LEU A 343 14.57 -1.14 -9.82
N LYS A 344 15.35 -1.62 -8.85
CA LYS A 344 14.89 -2.66 -7.91
C LYS A 344 13.98 -2.05 -6.85
N ILE A 345 12.85 -2.71 -6.57
CA ILE A 345 11.94 -2.34 -5.46
C ILE A 345 11.51 -3.59 -4.67
N ASP A 346 11.11 -4.66 -5.35
CA ASP A 346 10.61 -5.88 -4.70
C ASP A 346 11.59 -6.45 -3.66
N GLU A 347 12.88 -6.41 -3.96
CA GLU A 347 13.94 -6.96 -3.10
C GLU A 347 14.08 -6.23 -1.76
N PHE A 348 13.66 -4.96 -1.68
CA PHE A 348 13.69 -4.23 -0.41
C PHE A 348 12.63 -4.73 0.56
N ILE A 349 11.55 -5.36 0.07
CA ILE A 349 10.42 -5.81 0.87
C ILE A 349 10.76 -7.17 1.50
N THR A 350 11.37 -7.14 2.67
CA THR A 350 11.70 -8.35 3.45
C THR A 350 10.55 -8.81 4.32
N HIS A 351 9.70 -7.89 4.75
CA HIS A 351 8.60 -8.17 5.68
C HIS A 351 7.30 -7.50 5.22
N ARG A 352 6.18 -8.15 5.56
CA ARG A 352 4.84 -7.63 5.29
C ARG A 352 4.00 -7.78 6.53
N GLU A 353 3.39 -6.68 6.96
CA GLU A 353 2.54 -6.63 8.16
C GLU A 353 1.19 -5.99 7.88
N LYS A 354 0.25 -6.19 8.80
CA LYS A 354 -1.04 -5.48 8.80
C LYS A 354 -0.96 -4.26 9.71
N LEU A 355 -1.84 -3.26 9.51
CA LEU A 355 -1.96 -2.11 10.42
C LEU A 355 -2.09 -2.54 11.89
N ALA A 356 -2.88 -3.58 12.15
CA ALA A 356 -3.12 -4.12 13.48
C ALA A 356 -1.82 -4.60 14.18
N ASN A 357 -0.81 -4.99 13.40
CA ASN A 357 0.46 -5.53 13.89
C ASN A 357 1.62 -4.53 13.69
N ILE A 358 1.34 -3.24 13.57
CA ILE A 358 2.38 -2.25 13.23
C ILE A 358 3.54 -2.22 14.23
N ASN A 359 3.30 -2.49 15.52
CA ASN A 359 4.37 -2.58 16.52
C ASN A 359 5.34 -3.73 16.22
N ALA A 360 4.86 -4.85 15.66
CA ALA A 360 5.74 -5.95 15.24
C ALA A 360 6.68 -5.52 14.10
N ALA A 361 6.21 -4.67 13.18
CA ALA A 361 7.07 -4.09 12.13
C ALA A 361 8.21 -3.25 12.72
N PHE A 362 7.95 -2.48 13.79
CA PHE A 362 8.98 -1.73 14.51
C PHE A 362 10.01 -2.64 15.19
N GLU A 363 9.57 -3.75 15.78
CA GLU A 363 10.49 -4.74 16.38
C GLU A 363 11.32 -5.48 15.33
N GLN A 364 10.71 -5.89 14.21
CA GLN A 364 11.42 -6.52 13.08
C GLN A 364 12.53 -5.60 12.53
N MET A 365 12.29 -4.28 12.42
CA MET A 365 13.33 -3.34 12.00
C MET A 365 14.57 -3.35 12.90
N LYS A 366 14.43 -3.66 14.20
CA LYS A 366 15.54 -3.69 15.16
C LYS A 366 16.36 -4.98 15.08
N GLN A 367 15.83 -6.06 14.50
CA GLN A 367 16.47 -7.38 14.44
C GLN A 367 17.63 -7.46 13.43
N GLY A 368 17.74 -6.49 12.53
CA GLY A 368 18.88 -6.34 11.61
C GLY A 368 18.80 -7.17 10.32
N ASP A 369 17.83 -8.07 10.17
CA ASP A 369 17.53 -8.82 8.95
C ASP A 369 16.48 -8.11 8.07
N CYS A 370 15.66 -7.25 8.65
CA CYS A 370 14.71 -6.42 7.93
C CYS A 370 15.42 -5.31 7.11
N ILE A 371 15.09 -5.21 5.82
CA ILE A 371 15.46 -4.07 4.96
C ILE A 371 14.30 -3.07 4.93
N ARG A 372 13.12 -3.51 4.53
CA ARG A 372 11.85 -2.78 4.67
C ARG A 372 10.73 -3.71 5.05
N CYS A 373 9.89 -3.22 5.98
CA CYS A 373 8.58 -3.78 6.23
C CYS A 373 7.53 -2.92 5.53
N VAL A 374 6.71 -3.53 4.68
CA VAL A 374 5.57 -2.88 4.05
C VAL A 374 4.30 -3.31 4.78
N LYS A 375 3.55 -2.34 5.27
CA LYS A 375 2.26 -2.56 5.88
C LYS A 375 1.16 -2.42 4.83
N SER A 376 0.26 -3.40 4.77
CA SER A 376 -1.03 -3.23 4.09
C SER A 376 -2.02 -2.52 5.03
N ALA A 377 -2.60 -1.43 4.56
CA ALA A 377 -3.75 -0.80 5.20
C ALA A 377 -5.05 -1.55 4.91
N MET A 378 -5.10 -2.35 3.84
CA MET A 378 -6.29 -3.15 3.49
C MET A 378 -6.08 -4.64 3.74
N SER A 379 -7.05 -5.27 4.40
CA SER A 379 -7.39 -6.65 4.05
C SER A 379 -7.99 -6.66 2.65
N VAL A 380 -7.69 -7.65 1.81
CA VAL A 380 -8.36 -7.84 0.52
C VAL A 380 -9.87 -7.64 0.68
N SER A 381 -10.47 -6.70 -0.05
CA SER A 381 -11.91 -6.47 -0.03
C SER A 381 -12.58 -7.55 -0.87
N LEU A 382 -13.29 -8.47 -0.21
CA LEU A 382 -13.91 -9.61 -0.87
C LEU A 382 -15.25 -9.23 -1.46
N HIS A 383 -16.10 -8.63 -0.64
CA HIS A 383 -17.44 -8.17 -0.97
C HIS A 383 -17.97 -7.32 0.20
N PRO A 384 -18.77 -6.26 -0.02
CA PRO A 384 -19.26 -5.39 1.06
C PRO A 384 -20.01 -6.11 2.20
N LEU A 385 -20.74 -7.20 1.90
CA LEU A 385 -21.42 -8.02 2.92
C LEU A 385 -20.47 -8.93 3.71
N VAL A 386 -19.28 -9.20 3.20
CA VAL A 386 -18.28 -10.08 3.83
C VAL A 386 -17.26 -9.24 4.61
N ASP A 387 -16.84 -8.10 4.05
CA ASP A 387 -15.77 -7.28 4.60
C ASP A 387 -16.08 -6.67 5.97
N ASN A 388 -17.36 -6.40 6.22
CA ASN A 388 -17.86 -5.81 7.48
C ASN A 388 -18.19 -6.85 8.56
N GLY A 389 -17.82 -8.13 8.34
CA GLY A 389 -18.25 -9.25 9.16
C GLY A 389 -19.67 -9.73 8.79
N LEU A 390 -19.93 -11.01 9.08
CA LEU A 390 -21.22 -11.61 8.78
C LEU A 390 -22.24 -11.31 9.87
N THR A 391 -23.41 -10.82 9.47
CA THR A 391 -24.57 -10.70 10.36
C THR A 391 -25.45 -11.91 10.13
N LYS A 392 -25.68 -12.73 11.16
CA LYS A 392 -26.56 -13.90 11.06
C LYS A 392 -27.97 -13.47 10.63
N GLY A 393 -28.52 -14.16 9.63
CA GLY A 393 -29.86 -13.95 9.12
C GLY A 393 -30.94 -14.44 10.08
N ASN A 394 -32.20 -14.10 9.78
CA ASN A 394 -33.36 -14.66 10.45
C ASN A 394 -33.79 -15.94 9.72
N GLU A 395 -33.80 -17.07 10.40
CA GLU A 395 -34.19 -18.37 9.82
C GLU A 395 -35.63 -18.33 9.25
N ASN A 396 -36.52 -17.55 9.89
CA ASN A 396 -37.91 -17.37 9.47
C ASN A 396 -38.13 -16.11 8.62
N PHE A 397 -37.10 -15.63 7.91
CA PHE A 397 -37.23 -14.42 7.09
C PHE A 397 -38.30 -14.61 6.00
N PRO A 398 -39.33 -13.75 5.93
CA PRO A 398 -40.51 -13.97 5.06
C PRO A 398 -40.25 -13.67 3.58
N GLY A 399 -39.04 -13.20 3.23
CA GLY A 399 -38.71 -12.72 1.90
C GLY A 399 -38.86 -11.21 1.73
N GLY A 400 -38.72 -10.75 0.49
CA GLY A 400 -38.56 -9.33 0.18
C GLY A 400 -38.38 -9.09 -1.31
N ASN A 401 -38.06 -7.84 -1.66
CA ASN A 401 -37.83 -7.46 -3.04
C ASN A 401 -36.34 -7.27 -3.30
N LEU A 402 -35.91 -7.61 -4.52
CA LEU A 402 -34.64 -7.24 -5.10
C LEU A 402 -34.88 -6.16 -6.15
N TYR A 403 -33.97 -5.19 -6.21
CA TYR A 403 -34.07 -4.11 -7.17
C TYR A 403 -32.80 -3.98 -8.00
N CYS A 404 -32.98 -3.69 -9.28
CA CYS A 404 -31.83 -3.28 -10.09
C CYS A 404 -31.30 -1.91 -9.64
N LEU A 405 -30.09 -1.56 -10.08
CA LEU A 405 -29.39 -0.35 -9.66
C LEU A 405 -29.82 0.94 -10.39
N CYS A 406 -30.84 0.90 -11.25
CA CYS A 406 -31.36 2.10 -11.91
C CYS A 406 -31.88 3.11 -10.89
N PRO A 407 -31.74 4.43 -11.11
CA PRO A 407 -32.26 5.44 -10.19
C PRO A 407 -33.78 5.47 -10.15
N GLN A 408 -34.45 5.16 -11.27
CA GLN A 408 -35.90 5.12 -11.44
C GLN A 408 -36.29 3.93 -12.31
N ASN A 409 -37.58 3.58 -12.37
CA ASN A 409 -38.12 2.45 -13.16
C ASN A 409 -37.31 1.17 -12.96
N LYS A 410 -37.12 0.80 -11.69
CA LYS A 410 -36.30 -0.34 -11.31
C LYS A 410 -37.01 -1.63 -11.68
N VAL A 411 -36.27 -2.60 -12.24
CA VAL A 411 -36.72 -3.99 -12.22
C VAL A 411 -36.91 -4.40 -10.77
N THR A 412 -38.08 -4.95 -10.45
CA THR A 412 -38.39 -5.47 -9.12
C THR A 412 -38.63 -6.97 -9.21
N VAL A 413 -37.91 -7.74 -8.40
CA VAL A 413 -38.09 -9.18 -8.26
C VAL A 413 -38.50 -9.47 -6.83
N THR A 414 -39.69 -10.03 -6.64
CA THR A 414 -40.24 -10.40 -5.34
C THR A 414 -39.91 -11.85 -5.02
N LEU A 415 -39.37 -12.06 -3.82
CA LEU A 415 -39.05 -13.36 -3.23
C LEU A 415 -40.00 -13.62 -2.05
N LYS A 416 -40.70 -14.75 -2.06
CA LYS A 416 -41.74 -15.12 -1.08
C LYS A 416 -41.23 -15.92 0.13
N SER A 417 -39.92 -16.14 0.21
CA SER A 417 -39.27 -16.86 1.31
C SER A 417 -37.86 -16.34 1.52
N ASN A 418 -37.20 -16.79 2.59
CA ASN A 418 -35.76 -16.67 2.72
C ASN A 418 -35.04 -17.44 1.58
N VAL A 419 -33.76 -17.14 1.42
CA VAL A 419 -32.85 -17.90 0.56
C VAL A 419 -32.13 -18.99 1.34
N ALA A 420 -31.69 -20.03 0.63
CA ALA A 420 -30.85 -21.10 1.13
C ALA A 420 -29.48 -21.07 0.46
N HIS A 421 -28.49 -21.73 1.08
CA HIS A 421 -27.13 -21.88 0.58
C HIS A 421 -26.51 -20.55 0.12
N ASN A 422 -26.79 -19.45 0.81
CA ASN A 422 -26.18 -18.18 0.46
C ASN A 422 -24.65 -18.31 0.58
N HIS A 423 -23.90 -17.85 -0.43
CA HIS A 423 -22.46 -18.06 -0.46
C HIS A 423 -21.74 -16.97 -1.25
N ALA A 424 -20.46 -16.77 -0.94
CA ALA A 424 -19.58 -15.95 -1.76
C ALA A 424 -19.13 -16.75 -2.99
N CYS A 425 -19.29 -16.22 -4.20
CA CYS A 425 -18.98 -16.93 -5.44
C CYS A 425 -17.93 -16.18 -6.27
N GLY A 426 -16.79 -16.84 -6.51
CA GLY A 426 -15.68 -16.32 -7.31
C GLY A 426 -15.84 -16.54 -8.81
N CYS A 427 -16.91 -17.18 -9.27
CA CYS A 427 -17.14 -17.48 -10.69
C CYS A 427 -17.10 -16.20 -11.56
N SER A 428 -16.43 -16.29 -12.71
CA SER A 428 -16.29 -15.20 -13.70
C SER A 428 -17.61 -14.78 -14.34
N LYS A 429 -18.63 -15.63 -14.28
CA LYS A 429 -19.96 -15.36 -14.84
C LYS A 429 -20.94 -14.73 -13.84
N CYS A 430 -20.61 -14.71 -12.55
CA CYS A 430 -21.46 -14.07 -11.55
C CYS A 430 -21.28 -12.55 -11.57
N TRP A 431 -22.41 -11.85 -11.41
CA TRP A 431 -22.40 -10.40 -11.24
C TRP A 431 -21.79 -10.03 -9.89
N LYS A 432 -21.03 -8.93 -9.87
CA LYS A 432 -20.35 -8.43 -8.67
C LYS A 432 -20.62 -6.93 -8.56
N PRO A 433 -20.87 -6.40 -7.36
CA PRO A 433 -20.82 -4.96 -7.15
C PRO A 433 -19.46 -4.41 -7.57
N ALA A 434 -19.44 -3.16 -8.04
CA ALA A 434 -18.19 -2.50 -8.45
C ALA A 434 -17.14 -2.55 -7.34
N GLY A 435 -15.95 -3.07 -7.68
CA GLY A 435 -14.82 -3.22 -6.75
C GLY A 435 -14.83 -4.49 -5.89
N ALA A 436 -15.85 -5.35 -5.98
CA ALA A 436 -15.88 -6.63 -5.26
C ALA A 436 -15.18 -7.74 -6.05
N LEU A 437 -14.42 -8.60 -5.36
CA LEU A 437 -13.80 -9.79 -5.95
C LEU A 437 -14.76 -10.98 -6.04
N PHE A 438 -15.74 -11.03 -5.14
CA PHE A 438 -16.73 -12.10 -5.03
C PHE A 438 -18.14 -11.56 -5.22
N SER A 439 -19.00 -12.38 -5.79
CA SER A 439 -20.46 -12.20 -5.72
C SER A 439 -20.99 -12.76 -4.41
N VAL A 440 -22.17 -12.35 -3.96
CA VAL A 440 -22.95 -13.13 -2.99
C VAL A 440 -24.19 -13.69 -3.70
N VAL A 441 -24.45 -14.98 -3.56
CA VAL A 441 -25.52 -15.67 -4.30
C VAL A 441 -26.30 -16.59 -3.35
N GLY A 442 -27.60 -16.32 -3.22
CA GLY A 442 -28.57 -17.17 -2.54
C GLY A 442 -29.36 -18.04 -3.53
N VAL A 443 -29.95 -19.11 -3.02
CA VAL A 443 -30.79 -20.04 -3.79
C VAL A 443 -32.22 -20.00 -3.27
N ILE A 444 -33.21 -20.03 -4.17
CA ILE A 444 -34.62 -20.01 -3.83
C ILE A 444 -35.43 -20.90 -4.80
N PRO A 445 -36.53 -21.55 -4.36
CA PRO A 445 -37.41 -22.26 -5.29
C PRO A 445 -38.00 -21.33 -6.35
N LYS A 446 -38.10 -21.81 -7.59
CA LYS A 446 -38.59 -21.03 -8.76
C LYS A 446 -40.00 -20.47 -8.52
N GLU A 447 -40.86 -21.22 -7.84
CA GLU A 447 -42.23 -20.81 -7.49
C GLU A 447 -42.30 -19.65 -6.48
N ASN A 448 -41.21 -19.42 -5.73
CA ASN A 448 -41.10 -18.35 -4.75
C ASN A 448 -40.51 -17.05 -5.32
N LEU A 449 -40.14 -17.02 -6.60
CA LEU A 449 -39.62 -15.85 -7.28
C LEU A 449 -40.61 -15.34 -8.35
N ALA A 450 -40.91 -14.04 -8.32
CA ALA A 450 -41.70 -13.38 -9.35
C ALA A 450 -41.11 -12.04 -9.76
N VAL A 451 -41.04 -11.74 -11.05
CA VAL A 451 -40.73 -10.39 -11.54
C VAL A 451 -42.02 -9.56 -11.46
N THR A 452 -42.02 -8.54 -10.61
CA THR A 452 -43.23 -7.78 -10.27
C THR A 452 -43.27 -6.36 -10.85
N ALA A 453 -42.15 -5.85 -11.38
CA ALA A 453 -42.12 -4.59 -12.11
C ALA A 453 -41.01 -4.55 -13.17
N ASN A 454 -41.30 -3.86 -14.28
CA ASN A 454 -40.39 -3.54 -15.38
C ASN A 454 -39.66 -4.76 -15.98
N ALA A 455 -40.38 -5.86 -16.21
CA ALA A 455 -39.82 -7.12 -16.71
C ALA A 455 -39.19 -6.99 -18.11
N GLU A 456 -39.71 -6.07 -18.93
CA GLU A 456 -39.20 -5.74 -20.27
C GLU A 456 -37.75 -5.23 -20.27
N LYS A 457 -37.25 -4.76 -19.12
CA LYS A 457 -35.86 -4.33 -18.93
C LYS A 457 -34.91 -5.49 -18.66
N LEU A 458 -35.41 -6.71 -18.45
CA LEU A 458 -34.55 -7.88 -18.29
C LEU A 458 -34.07 -8.41 -19.64
N LYS A 459 -32.81 -8.83 -19.68
CA LYS A 459 -32.24 -9.62 -20.76
C LYS A 459 -31.51 -10.83 -20.18
N ILE A 460 -31.48 -11.92 -20.94
CA ILE A 460 -30.60 -13.04 -20.64
C ILE A 460 -29.20 -12.68 -21.14
N ILE A 461 -28.18 -12.86 -20.29
CA ILE A 461 -26.79 -12.53 -20.64
C ILE A 461 -26.21 -13.53 -21.64
N ASP A 462 -26.50 -14.80 -21.44
CA ASP A 462 -26.02 -15.92 -22.25
C ASP A 462 -27.09 -17.01 -22.24
N GLU A 463 -27.77 -17.21 -23.37
CA GLU A 463 -28.84 -18.19 -23.51
C GLU A 463 -28.32 -19.63 -23.57
N ALA A 464 -27.05 -19.82 -23.94
CA ALA A 464 -26.39 -21.13 -24.01
C ALA A 464 -25.86 -21.59 -22.64
N ALA A 465 -25.76 -20.68 -21.66
CA ALA A 465 -25.34 -21.03 -20.31
C ALA A 465 -26.39 -21.89 -19.59
N ALA A 466 -25.94 -22.91 -18.85
CA ALA A 466 -26.83 -23.75 -18.03
C ALA A 466 -27.66 -22.91 -17.02
N ILE A 467 -27.04 -21.89 -16.43
CA ILE A 467 -27.72 -20.87 -15.62
C ILE A 467 -27.88 -19.62 -16.49
N GLN A 468 -29.10 -19.41 -16.98
CA GLN A 468 -29.47 -18.23 -17.73
C GLN A 468 -29.67 -17.05 -16.76
N ARG A 469 -28.76 -16.08 -16.83
CA ARG A 469 -28.73 -14.92 -15.91
C ARG A 469 -29.53 -13.77 -16.48
N TYR A 470 -30.53 -13.32 -15.73
CA TYR A 470 -31.41 -12.21 -16.07
C TYR A 470 -30.85 -10.92 -15.49
N ALA A 471 -30.42 -10.03 -16.38
CA ALA A 471 -29.82 -8.75 -16.04
C ALA A 471 -30.65 -7.57 -16.53
N CYS A 472 -30.62 -6.48 -15.78
CA CYS A 472 -31.20 -5.22 -16.22
C CYS A 472 -30.37 -4.65 -17.40
N LYS A 473 -31.04 -4.32 -18.51
CA LYS A 473 -30.43 -3.76 -19.72
C LYS A 473 -29.68 -2.45 -19.46
N ASP A 474 -30.17 -1.64 -18.53
CA ASP A 474 -29.65 -0.28 -18.32
C ASP A 474 -28.46 -0.23 -17.36
N CYS A 475 -28.60 -0.87 -16.19
CA CYS A 475 -27.56 -0.80 -15.13
C CYS A 475 -26.67 -2.04 -15.08
N GLY A 476 -26.98 -3.09 -15.85
CA GLY A 476 -26.19 -4.33 -15.89
C GLY A 476 -26.29 -5.22 -14.64
N ALA A 477 -27.06 -4.84 -13.62
CA ALA A 477 -27.24 -5.67 -12.43
C ALA A 477 -27.94 -7.00 -12.79
N HIS A 478 -27.39 -8.13 -12.35
CA HIS A 478 -28.06 -9.42 -12.45
C HIS A 478 -29.01 -9.58 -11.27
N LEU A 479 -30.27 -9.89 -11.53
CA LEU A 479 -31.30 -10.00 -10.49
C LEU A 479 -31.45 -11.45 -10.04
N PHE A 480 -31.56 -12.35 -11.02
CA PHE A 480 -31.66 -13.78 -10.79
C PHE A 480 -31.07 -14.58 -11.95
N GLY A 481 -30.71 -15.83 -11.70
CA GLY A 481 -30.31 -16.82 -12.68
C GLY A 481 -31.19 -18.04 -12.59
N ARG A 482 -31.58 -18.60 -13.73
CA ARG A 482 -32.51 -19.73 -13.82
C ARG A 482 -31.93 -20.85 -14.66
N ILE A 483 -32.23 -22.09 -14.28
CA ILE A 483 -31.84 -23.28 -15.03
C ILE A 483 -33.06 -23.86 -15.73
N GLU A 484 -33.05 -23.82 -17.06
CA GLU A 484 -34.13 -24.40 -17.89
C GLU A 484 -33.75 -25.77 -18.49
N VAL A 485 -32.45 -26.06 -18.58
CA VAL A 485 -31.91 -27.35 -19.02
C VAL A 485 -32.00 -28.42 -17.93
N ASP A 486 -31.87 -29.68 -18.31
CA ASP A 486 -31.82 -30.80 -17.37
C ASP A 486 -30.55 -30.73 -16.50
N HIS A 487 -30.72 -30.54 -15.19
CA HIS A 487 -29.66 -30.23 -14.23
C HIS A 487 -30.09 -30.58 -12.79
N PRO A 488 -29.17 -30.94 -11.87
CA PRO A 488 -29.50 -31.28 -10.47
C PRO A 488 -30.26 -30.19 -9.70
N PHE A 489 -30.06 -28.93 -10.08
CA PHE A 489 -30.69 -27.76 -9.45
C PHE A 489 -31.82 -27.15 -10.29
N LYS A 490 -32.35 -27.88 -11.28
CA LYS A 490 -33.53 -27.43 -12.04
C LYS A 490 -34.71 -27.23 -11.08
N GLY A 491 -35.43 -26.12 -11.25
CA GLY A 491 -36.50 -25.69 -10.33
C GLY A 491 -36.04 -24.73 -9.23
N LEU A 492 -34.75 -24.39 -9.17
CA LEU A 492 -34.21 -23.35 -8.30
C LEU A 492 -33.77 -22.14 -9.11
N ASP A 493 -33.90 -20.96 -8.51
CA ASP A 493 -33.35 -19.70 -8.98
C ASP A 493 -32.21 -19.23 -8.06
N PHE A 494 -31.21 -18.59 -8.66
CA PHE A 494 -30.03 -18.04 -8.00
C PHE A 494 -30.17 -16.53 -7.94
N VAL A 495 -30.06 -15.93 -6.77
CA VAL A 495 -30.43 -14.51 -6.55
C VAL A 495 -29.36 -13.75 -5.78
N HIS A 496 -29.31 -12.44 -6.01
CA HIS A 496 -28.40 -11.51 -5.33
C HIS A 496 -29.15 -10.76 -4.23
N VAL A 497 -29.23 -11.33 -3.02
CA VAL A 497 -29.98 -10.74 -1.90
C VAL A 497 -29.41 -9.40 -1.42
N GLU A 498 -28.17 -9.09 -1.79
CA GLU A 498 -27.55 -7.77 -1.61
C GLU A 498 -28.26 -6.65 -2.38
N LEU A 499 -29.09 -6.98 -3.38
CA LEU A 499 -29.93 -6.03 -4.10
C LEU A 499 -31.26 -5.73 -3.39
N SER A 500 -31.49 -6.32 -2.23
CA SER A 500 -32.65 -6.04 -1.39
C SER A 500 -32.45 -4.81 -0.51
N ASP A 501 -33.52 -4.06 -0.28
CA ASP A 501 -33.59 -3.02 0.74
C ASP A 501 -33.84 -3.58 2.15
N LYS A 502 -34.25 -4.86 2.26
CA LYS A 502 -34.48 -5.53 3.53
C LYS A 502 -33.24 -6.25 4.05
N LYS A 503 -33.12 -6.29 5.37
CA LYS A 503 -32.12 -7.05 6.13
C LYS A 503 -32.75 -8.29 6.74
N GLY A 504 -31.96 -9.34 6.98
CA GLY A 504 -32.43 -10.58 7.63
C GLY A 504 -32.37 -11.82 6.75
N TRP A 505 -31.95 -11.70 5.49
CA TRP A 505 -31.61 -12.84 4.62
C TRP A 505 -30.56 -13.74 5.28
N GLN A 506 -30.57 -15.03 4.96
CA GLN A 506 -29.50 -15.95 5.36
C GLN A 506 -28.14 -15.38 4.97
N GLU A 507 -27.20 -15.38 5.91
CA GLU A 507 -25.83 -14.93 5.69
C GLU A 507 -25.06 -15.90 4.78
N PRO A 508 -24.03 -15.44 4.05
CA PRO A 508 -23.10 -16.34 3.38
C PRO A 508 -22.62 -17.44 4.33
N GLN A 509 -22.63 -18.69 3.87
CA GLN A 509 -22.27 -19.89 4.65
C GLN A 509 -20.90 -20.45 4.26
N PHE A 510 -20.47 -20.20 3.02
CA PHE A 510 -19.16 -20.63 2.48
C PHE A 510 -18.72 -19.72 1.33
N ALA A 511 -17.51 -19.92 0.84
CA ALA A 511 -17.00 -19.32 -0.39
C ALA A 511 -16.70 -20.41 -1.44
N ALA A 512 -17.17 -20.22 -2.66
CA ALA A 512 -17.04 -21.16 -3.77
C ALA A 512 -16.28 -20.56 -4.95
N PHE A 513 -15.62 -21.43 -5.73
CA PHE A 513 -14.82 -21.06 -6.91
C PHE A 513 -13.77 -19.98 -6.59
N VAL A 514 -13.11 -20.09 -5.43
CA VAL A 514 -12.24 -19.04 -4.90
C VAL A 514 -11.08 -18.72 -5.84
N SER A 515 -10.44 -19.73 -6.42
CA SER A 515 -9.33 -19.53 -7.37
C SER A 515 -9.75 -18.95 -8.71
N SER A 516 -11.04 -19.04 -9.10
CA SER A 516 -11.52 -18.50 -10.38
C SER A 516 -11.43 -16.97 -10.48
N ILE A 517 -11.12 -16.26 -9.40
CA ILE A 517 -10.78 -14.83 -9.48
C ILE A 517 -9.46 -14.57 -10.22
N ILE A 518 -8.56 -15.57 -10.28
CA ILE A 518 -7.31 -15.49 -11.07
C ILE A 518 -7.65 -15.36 -12.57
N GLU A 519 -8.62 -16.12 -13.05
CA GLU A 519 -9.12 -16.05 -14.44
C GLU A 519 -9.69 -14.67 -14.79
N GLN A 520 -10.01 -13.86 -13.77
CA GLN A 520 -10.53 -12.50 -13.89
C GLN A 520 -9.43 -11.43 -13.70
N GLY A 521 -8.16 -11.83 -13.65
CA GLY A 521 -7.01 -10.93 -13.55
C GLY A 521 -6.50 -10.67 -12.14
N PHE A 522 -6.98 -11.39 -11.12
CA PHE A 522 -6.43 -11.28 -9.77
C PHE A 522 -5.04 -11.93 -9.70
N ASN A 523 -4.08 -11.26 -9.05
CA ASN A 523 -2.72 -11.76 -8.94
C ASN A 523 -2.67 -13.03 -8.05
N PRO A 524 -2.16 -14.18 -8.55
CA PRO A 524 -2.06 -15.41 -7.77
C PRO A 524 -1.32 -15.24 -6.43
N SER A 525 -0.36 -14.32 -6.32
CA SER A 525 0.38 -14.07 -5.08
C SER A 525 -0.49 -13.51 -3.94
N GLY A 526 -1.69 -13.01 -4.23
CA GLY A 526 -2.64 -12.48 -3.24
C GLY A 526 -3.64 -13.51 -2.72
N MET A 527 -3.61 -14.75 -3.22
CA MET A 527 -4.66 -15.73 -2.96
C MET A 527 -4.69 -16.24 -1.51
N ASP A 528 -3.54 -16.29 -0.84
CA ASP A 528 -3.48 -16.65 0.58
C ASP A 528 -4.16 -15.60 1.46
N ALA A 529 -4.06 -14.33 1.08
CA ALA A 529 -4.74 -13.23 1.76
C ALA A 529 -6.26 -13.30 1.57
N VAL A 530 -6.74 -13.70 0.38
CA VAL A 530 -8.16 -13.95 0.09
C VAL A 530 -8.71 -15.05 0.99
N ARG A 531 -8.08 -16.23 1.00
CA ARG A 531 -8.49 -17.37 1.82
C ARG A 531 -8.45 -17.05 3.32
N SER A 532 -7.39 -16.38 3.76
CA SER A 532 -7.25 -15.94 5.15
C SER A 532 -8.36 -14.96 5.55
N LYS A 533 -8.80 -14.08 4.65
CA LYS A 533 -9.90 -13.15 4.91
C LYS A 533 -11.24 -13.88 5.04
N PHE A 534 -11.55 -14.84 4.18
CA PHE A 534 -12.74 -15.69 4.34
C PHE A 534 -12.73 -16.43 5.68
N LYS A 535 -11.61 -17.08 6.00
CA LYS A 535 -11.44 -17.79 7.28
C LYS A 535 -11.64 -16.86 8.48
N SER A 536 -11.15 -15.62 8.41
CA SER A 536 -11.29 -14.64 9.50
C SER A 536 -12.72 -14.21 9.78
N VAL A 537 -13.64 -14.39 8.82
CA VAL A 537 -15.07 -14.11 8.99
C VAL A 537 -15.90 -15.38 9.15
N GLY A 538 -15.25 -16.53 9.38
CA GLY A 538 -15.90 -17.81 9.61
C GLY A 538 -16.38 -18.52 8.33
N LEU A 539 -15.89 -18.11 7.16
CA LEU A 539 -16.24 -18.75 5.88
C LEU A 539 -15.16 -19.72 5.43
N GLU A 540 -15.55 -20.97 5.21
CA GLU A 540 -14.69 -21.96 4.57
C GLU A 540 -14.61 -21.70 3.06
N SER A 541 -13.43 -21.88 2.47
CA SER A 541 -13.17 -21.62 1.06
C SER A 541 -13.03 -22.91 0.26
N TYR A 542 -13.76 -23.01 -0.85
CA TYR A 542 -13.70 -24.11 -1.80
C TYR A 542 -13.41 -23.60 -3.22
N ASP A 543 -12.75 -24.42 -4.03
CA ASP A 543 -12.55 -24.18 -5.46
C ASP A 543 -13.67 -24.82 -6.33
N ALA A 544 -14.69 -25.36 -5.66
CA ALA A 544 -15.97 -25.81 -6.20
C ALA A 544 -17.12 -25.29 -5.31
N LEU A 545 -18.31 -25.90 -5.39
CA LEU A 545 -19.35 -25.69 -4.37
C LEU A 545 -19.00 -26.43 -3.06
N SER A 546 -19.77 -26.17 -2.01
CA SER A 546 -19.59 -26.87 -0.73
C SER A 546 -19.78 -28.40 -0.88
N PRO A 547 -19.14 -29.23 -0.04
CA PRO A 547 -19.23 -30.68 -0.14
C PRO A 547 -20.66 -31.23 -0.22
N PRO A 548 -21.63 -30.77 0.62
CA PRO A 548 -23.01 -31.26 0.52
C PRO A 548 -23.68 -30.95 -0.83
N LEU A 549 -23.39 -29.80 -1.43
CA LEU A 549 -23.93 -29.46 -2.76
C LEU A 549 -23.26 -30.28 -3.87
N MET A 550 -21.96 -30.57 -3.72
CA MET A 550 -21.25 -31.45 -4.66
C MET A 550 -21.79 -32.89 -4.61
N ASP A 551 -22.14 -33.39 -3.42
CA ASP A 551 -22.76 -34.72 -3.25
C ASP A 551 -24.13 -34.81 -3.93
N LEU A 552 -24.94 -33.74 -3.87
CA LEU A 552 -26.22 -33.66 -4.59
C LEU A 552 -26.03 -33.74 -6.11
N ILE A 553 -25.05 -33.00 -6.66
CA ILE A 553 -24.72 -33.03 -8.09
C ILE A 553 -24.26 -34.44 -8.51
N ALA A 554 -23.38 -35.05 -7.72
CA ALA A 554 -22.87 -36.39 -7.98
C ALA A 554 -23.99 -37.43 -7.91
N THR A 555 -24.89 -37.34 -6.93
CA THR A 555 -26.05 -38.23 -6.75
C THR A 555 -26.99 -38.16 -7.95
N TYR A 556 -27.36 -36.94 -8.38
CA TYR A 556 -28.18 -36.75 -9.57
C TYR A 556 -27.53 -37.36 -10.81
N THR A 557 -26.23 -37.14 -11.00
CA THR A 557 -25.46 -37.70 -12.13
C THR A 557 -25.42 -39.23 -12.06
N GLY A 558 -25.24 -39.80 -10.87
CA GLY A 558 -25.28 -41.24 -10.63
C GLY A 558 -26.65 -41.84 -10.96
N LYS A 559 -27.75 -41.20 -10.56
CA LYS A 559 -29.12 -41.61 -10.91
C LYS A 559 -29.36 -41.54 -12.43
N LYS A 560 -28.97 -40.43 -13.06
CA LYS A 560 -29.11 -40.22 -14.51
C LYS A 560 -28.34 -41.25 -15.34
N ASN A 561 -27.18 -41.67 -14.85
CA ASN A 561 -26.34 -42.69 -15.49
C ASN A 561 -26.72 -44.13 -15.07
N GLY A 562 -27.81 -44.33 -14.33
CA GLY A 562 -28.27 -45.64 -13.88
C GLY A 562 -27.36 -46.34 -12.88
N LYS A 563 -26.44 -45.61 -12.23
CA LYS A 563 -25.51 -46.13 -11.22
C LYS A 563 -26.09 -46.09 -9.80
N LEU A 564 -27.12 -45.28 -9.58
CA LEU A 564 -27.86 -45.20 -8.32
C LEU A 564 -29.35 -45.39 -8.59
N SER A 565 -30.06 -46.05 -7.66
CA SER A 565 -31.51 -46.23 -7.76
C SER A 565 -32.24 -44.90 -7.54
N ALA A 566 -33.43 -44.74 -8.13
CA ALA A 566 -34.20 -43.50 -8.03
C ALA A 566 -34.59 -43.13 -6.59
N ASN A 567 -34.67 -44.13 -5.69
CA ASN A 567 -35.21 -44.02 -4.33
C ASN A 567 -34.18 -43.71 -3.23
N LEU A 568 -32.92 -43.42 -3.58
CA LEU A 568 -31.85 -43.05 -2.64
C LEU A 568 -31.91 -41.59 -2.20
#